data_AF-A0AA38I9I9-F1
#
_entry.id   AF-A0AA38I9I9-F1
#
_cell.length_a   1.000
_cell.length_b   1.000
_cell.length_c   1.000
_cell.angle_alpha   90.00
_cell.angle_beta   90.00
_cell.angle_gamma   90.00
#
_symmetry.space_group_name_H-M   'P 1'
#
loop_
_entity.id
_entity.type
_entity.pdbx_description
1 polymer ?
#
loop_
_entity_poly.entity_id
_entity_poly.type
_entity_poly.pdbx_seq_one_letter_code
_entity_poly.pdbx_strand_id
1 'polypeptide(L)'
;MELILVDVESQYAKDKNLKKEDVEALLDWVNKQPHLPKINELQAIAFLHSCYYRNEAAKVTIDYFFTVKTTSDMFRNRDPLSAPVQNAFRTTLCSTLSKKTPEGYVVFFFKLLDTNPSNFNFENIIRFADMVNTLERFQCGISTGHVLLLDLAGLSLGHIARVGPLSLKTFLFYLQEALPVRLKKIHVYNAGQFVNTLMNLVKP
;
A
#
# COMPACT_ATOMS: atom_id res chain seq x y z
N MET A 1 -5.27 -3.44 -24.93
CA MET A 1 -5.61 -2.32 -24.04
C MET A 1 -4.30 -1.73 -23.56
N GLU A 2 -3.95 -0.51 -23.99
CA GLU A 2 -2.73 0.15 -23.51
C GLU A 2 -2.95 0.62 -22.07
N LEU A 3 -1.92 0.45 -21.23
CA LEU A 3 -1.91 1.02 -19.89
C LEU A 3 -1.67 2.53 -20.01
N ILE A 4 -2.68 3.32 -19.67
CA ILE A 4 -2.55 4.78 -19.55
C ILE A 4 -1.87 5.07 -18.21
N LEU A 5 -0.66 5.63 -18.29
CA LEU A 5 0.10 6.07 -17.12
C LEU A 5 -0.09 7.56 -16.88
N VAL A 6 0.05 7.97 -15.63
CA VAL A 6 -0.01 9.37 -15.24
C VAL A 6 1.18 10.14 -15.80
N ASP A 7 0.92 11.35 -16.29
CA ASP A 7 1.97 12.29 -16.64
C ASP A 7 2.63 12.83 -15.35
N VAL A 8 3.96 12.75 -15.27
CA VAL A 8 4.72 13.19 -14.10
C VAL A 8 4.67 14.72 -13.97
N GLU A 9 4.67 15.47 -15.07
CA GLU A 9 4.62 16.94 -15.04
C GLU A 9 3.31 17.45 -14.40
N SER A 10 2.19 16.75 -14.65
CA SER A 10 0.92 17.02 -13.97
C SER A 10 1.00 16.93 -12.44
N GLN A 11 1.97 16.19 -11.88
CA GLN A 11 2.15 16.05 -10.44
C GLN A 11 2.75 17.30 -9.80
N TYR A 12 3.64 18.00 -10.52
CA TYR A 12 4.17 19.29 -10.08
C TYR A 12 3.11 20.39 -10.17
N ALA A 13 2.31 20.39 -11.25
CA ALA A 13 1.26 21.39 -11.44
C ALA A 13 0.18 21.37 -10.34
N LYS A 14 -0.13 20.18 -9.80
CA LYS A 14 -1.20 20.00 -8.80
C LYS A 14 -0.76 20.21 -7.35
N ASP A 15 0.54 20.25 -7.07
CA ASP A 15 1.08 20.28 -5.71
C ASP A 15 2.20 21.31 -5.56
N LYS A 16 1.84 22.50 -5.07
CA LYS A 16 2.77 23.63 -4.93
C LYS A 16 3.91 23.39 -3.92
N ASN A 17 3.78 22.39 -3.05
CA ASN A 17 4.83 22.05 -2.09
C ASN A 17 5.87 21.09 -2.68
N LEU A 18 5.52 20.44 -3.80
CA LEU A 18 6.43 19.55 -4.51
C LEU A 18 7.41 20.39 -5.36
N LYS A 19 8.66 20.44 -4.92
CA LYS A 19 9.73 21.15 -5.61
C LYS A 19 10.54 20.18 -6.46
N LYS A 20 10.87 20.59 -7.68
CA LYS A 20 11.66 19.77 -8.61
C LYS A 20 13.07 19.51 -8.07
N GLU A 21 13.64 20.51 -7.42
CA GLU A 21 14.96 20.43 -6.80
C GLU A 21 15.01 19.38 -5.67
N ASP A 22 13.94 19.24 -4.89
CA ASP A 22 13.85 18.23 -3.82
C ASP A 22 13.75 16.81 -4.40
N VAL A 23 13.04 16.65 -5.52
CA VAL A 23 12.91 15.37 -6.24
C VAL A 23 14.25 14.97 -6.84
N GLU A 24 14.94 15.89 -7.52
CA GLU A 24 16.26 15.69 -8.11
C GLU A 24 17.30 15.34 -7.02
N ALA A 25 17.31 16.07 -5.90
CA ALA A 25 18.21 15.78 -4.78
C ALA A 25 17.98 14.39 -4.18
N LEU A 26 16.71 13.95 -4.08
CA LEU A 26 16.38 12.62 -3.58
C LEU A 26 16.81 11.52 -4.56
N LEU A 27 16.57 11.70 -5.86
CA LEU A 27 17.02 10.78 -6.92
C LEU A 27 18.54 10.64 -6.93
N ASP A 28 19.27 11.74 -6.84
CA ASP A 28 20.73 11.76 -6.75
C ASP A 28 21.25 11.03 -5.52
N TRP A 29 20.59 11.21 -4.38
CA TRP A 29 20.94 10.49 -3.15
C TRP A 29 20.72 8.98 -3.31
N VAL A 30 19.58 8.55 -3.86
CA VAL A 30 19.27 7.12 -4.09
C VAL A 30 20.32 6.49 -5.01
N ASN A 31 20.71 7.19 -6.09
CA ASN A 31 21.73 6.68 -7.03
C ASN A 31 23.12 6.52 -6.41
N LYS A 32 23.39 7.17 -5.28
CA LYS A 32 24.64 7.04 -4.50
C LYS A 32 24.57 5.92 -3.46
N GLN A 33 23.40 5.32 -3.22
CA GLN A 33 23.24 4.22 -2.26
C GLN A 33 23.40 2.86 -2.96
N PRO A 34 24.47 2.09 -2.68
CA PRO A 34 24.74 0.84 -3.39
C PRO A 34 23.74 -0.28 -3.07
N HIS A 35 23.05 -0.21 -1.92
CA HIS A 35 22.07 -1.21 -1.49
C HIS A 35 20.65 -0.93 -2.00
N LEU A 36 20.38 0.28 -2.52
CA LEU A 36 19.06 0.65 -3.02
C LEU A 36 18.95 0.43 -4.53
N PRO A 37 17.78 -0.02 -5.03
CA PRO A 37 17.54 -0.01 -6.46
C PRO A 37 17.31 1.43 -6.97
N LYS A 38 17.50 1.62 -8.27
CA LYS A 38 17.09 2.87 -8.93
C LYS A 38 15.58 3.04 -8.81
N ILE A 39 15.15 4.27 -8.57
CA ILE A 39 13.74 4.67 -8.57
C ILE A 39 13.48 5.70 -9.67
N ASN A 40 12.24 5.75 -10.14
CA ASN A 40 11.81 6.77 -11.09
C ASN A 40 11.29 8.03 -10.36
N GLU A 41 11.07 9.10 -11.13
CA GLU A 41 10.63 10.39 -10.62
C GLU A 41 9.28 10.30 -9.89
N LEU A 42 8.30 9.58 -10.44
CA LEU A 42 6.99 9.38 -9.79
C LEU A 42 7.12 8.70 -8.41
N GLN A 43 8.04 7.73 -8.28
CA GLN A 43 8.32 7.09 -6.99
C GLN A 43 8.97 8.08 -6.01
N ALA A 44 9.95 8.88 -6.44
CA ALA A 44 10.57 9.90 -5.60
C ALA A 44 9.53 10.93 -5.11
N ILE A 45 8.62 11.36 -6.00
CA ILE A 45 7.49 12.22 -5.65
C ILE A 45 6.60 11.54 -4.59
N ALA A 46 6.29 10.25 -4.75
CA ALA A 46 5.48 9.51 -3.78
C ALA A 46 6.10 9.50 -2.38
N PHE A 47 7.41 9.24 -2.27
CA PHE A 47 8.15 9.24 -1.00
C PHE A 47 8.22 10.62 -0.36
N LEU A 48 8.51 11.67 -1.13
CA LEU A 48 8.49 13.04 -0.63
C LEU A 48 7.11 13.42 -0.15
N HIS A 49 6.07 13.16 -0.95
CA HIS A 49 4.70 13.44 -0.59
C HIS A 49 4.31 12.71 0.71
N SER A 50 4.57 11.40 0.84
CA SER A 50 4.22 10.67 2.07
C SER A 50 4.89 11.24 3.32
N CYS A 51 6.09 11.80 3.17
CA CYS A 51 6.88 12.38 4.26
C CYS A 51 6.67 13.90 4.46
N TYR A 52 5.65 14.47 3.82
CA TYR A 52 5.36 15.91 3.86
C TYR A 52 6.55 16.76 3.39
N TYR A 53 7.22 16.32 2.33
CA TYR A 53 8.37 16.94 1.66
C TYR A 53 9.60 17.09 2.56
N ARG A 54 9.65 16.37 3.67
CA ARG A 54 10.83 16.27 4.53
C ARG A 54 11.80 15.26 3.92
N ASN A 55 12.86 15.74 3.30
CA ASN A 55 13.80 14.93 2.53
C ASN A 55 14.43 13.79 3.38
N GLU A 56 14.92 14.10 4.59
CA GLU A 56 15.50 13.08 5.49
C GLU A 56 14.50 11.99 5.88
N ALA A 57 13.24 12.36 6.13
CA ALA A 57 12.20 11.37 6.41
C ALA A 57 11.90 10.50 5.17
N ALA A 58 11.92 11.08 3.96
CA ALA A 58 11.75 10.33 2.71
C ALA A 58 12.86 9.30 2.49
N LYS A 59 14.12 9.64 2.80
CA LYS A 59 15.25 8.70 2.74
C LYS A 59 15.04 7.49 3.65
N VAL A 60 14.66 7.73 4.91
CA VAL A 60 14.35 6.66 5.87
C VAL A 60 13.21 5.76 5.37
N THR A 61 12.12 6.35 4.87
CA THR A 61 10.99 5.59 4.29
C THR A 61 11.41 4.77 3.07
N ILE A 62 12.31 5.27 2.23
CA ILE A 62 12.87 4.52 1.09
C ILE A 62 13.62 3.27 1.57
N ASP A 63 14.50 3.42 2.56
CA ASP A 63 15.22 2.29 3.15
C ASP A 63 14.27 1.24 3.75
N TYR A 64 13.24 1.68 4.49
CA TYR A 64 12.23 0.77 5.04
C TYR A 64 11.41 0.10 3.95
N PHE A 65 11.01 0.84 2.92
CA PHE A 65 10.26 0.29 1.79
C PHE A 65 11.04 -0.82 1.11
N PHE A 66 12.28 -0.56 0.71
CA PHE A 66 13.06 -1.58 0.00
C PHE A 66 13.51 -2.73 0.90
N THR A 67 13.84 -2.47 2.17
CA THR A 67 14.10 -3.54 3.14
C THR A 67 12.92 -4.49 3.26
N VAL A 68 11.71 -3.98 3.50
CA VAL A 68 10.53 -4.84 3.68
C VAL A 68 10.15 -5.56 2.38
N LYS A 69 10.20 -4.86 1.25
CA LYS A 69 9.90 -5.43 -0.08
C LYS A 69 10.85 -6.57 -0.47
N THR A 70 12.11 -6.49 -0.03
CA THR A 70 13.12 -7.50 -0.39
C THR A 70 13.20 -8.64 0.61
N THR A 71 12.94 -8.39 1.89
CA THR A 71 13.07 -9.40 2.96
C THR A 71 11.82 -10.25 3.18
N SER A 72 10.63 -9.77 2.78
CA SER A 72 9.38 -10.49 3.00
C SER A 72 8.81 -11.11 1.73
N ASP A 73 8.44 -12.40 1.80
CA ASP A 73 7.86 -13.14 0.68
C ASP A 73 6.50 -12.59 0.23
N MET A 74 5.78 -11.86 1.08
CA MET A 74 4.49 -11.22 0.75
C MET A 74 4.59 -10.15 -0.34
N PHE A 75 5.80 -9.73 -0.74
CA PHE A 75 6.01 -8.73 -1.81
C PHE A 75 6.73 -9.26 -3.05
N ARG A 76 7.10 -10.54 -3.09
CA ARG A 76 7.77 -11.19 -4.23
C ARG A 76 6.76 -11.80 -5.20
N ASN A 77 7.20 -12.24 -6.38
CA ASN A 77 6.40 -12.99 -7.38
C ASN A 77 5.06 -12.31 -7.75
N ARG A 78 5.15 -11.04 -8.16
CA ARG A 78 4.01 -10.16 -8.47
C ARG A 78 3.44 -10.39 -9.88
N ASP A 79 3.36 -11.64 -10.31
CA ASP A 79 2.74 -12.02 -11.59
C ASP A 79 1.23 -12.15 -11.41
N PRO A 80 0.40 -11.34 -12.12
CA PRO A 80 -1.06 -11.42 -12.06
C PRO A 80 -1.62 -12.81 -12.38
N LEU A 81 -0.91 -13.62 -13.16
CA LEU A 81 -1.36 -14.96 -13.56
C LEU A 81 -0.85 -16.06 -12.63
N SER A 82 0.04 -15.73 -11.68
CA SER A 82 0.56 -16.70 -10.73
C SER A 82 -0.53 -17.22 -9.79
N ALA A 83 -0.41 -18.48 -9.38
CA ALA A 83 -1.36 -19.13 -8.48
C ALA A 83 -1.59 -18.34 -7.16
N PRO A 84 -0.56 -17.76 -6.51
CA PRO A 84 -0.75 -16.94 -5.30
C PRO A 84 -1.62 -15.70 -5.55
N VAL A 85 -1.37 -14.94 -6.62
CA VAL A 85 -2.14 -13.73 -6.94
C VAL A 85 -3.56 -14.09 -7.38
N GLN A 86 -3.71 -15.15 -8.17
CA GLN A 86 -5.00 -15.68 -8.59
C GLN A 86 -5.84 -16.21 -7.40
N ASN A 87 -5.20 -16.78 -6.37
CA ASN A 87 -5.88 -17.14 -5.13
C ASN A 87 -6.43 -15.91 -4.40
N ALA A 88 -5.62 -14.84 -4.23
CA ALA A 88 -6.09 -13.60 -3.64
C ALA A 88 -7.22 -12.96 -4.44
N PHE A 89 -7.07 -12.88 -5.77
CA PHE A 89 -8.08 -12.33 -6.68
C PHE A 89 -9.45 -13.03 -6.57
N ARG A 90 -9.47 -14.35 -6.35
CA ARG A 90 -10.71 -15.12 -6.19
C ARG A 90 -11.32 -15.01 -4.79
N THR A 91 -10.49 -14.83 -3.77
CA THR A 91 -10.92 -14.90 -2.37
C THR A 91 -11.25 -13.53 -1.78
N THR A 92 -10.74 -12.45 -2.38
CA THR A 92 -10.92 -11.09 -1.87
C THR A 92 -11.23 -10.09 -2.96
N LEU A 93 -11.90 -9.02 -2.56
CA LEU A 93 -12.00 -7.79 -3.33
C LEU A 93 -11.01 -6.80 -2.73
N CYS A 94 -9.93 -6.52 -3.45
CA CYS A 94 -8.98 -5.44 -3.16
C CYS A 94 -9.04 -4.45 -4.33
N SER A 95 -9.58 -3.25 -4.11
CA SER A 95 -9.74 -2.27 -5.19
C SER A 95 -9.82 -0.84 -4.65
N THR A 96 -9.50 0.15 -5.48
CA THR A 96 -9.80 1.55 -5.17
C THR A 96 -11.18 1.92 -5.68
N LEU A 97 -11.96 2.63 -4.86
CA LEU A 97 -13.29 3.08 -5.26
C LEU A 97 -13.17 4.25 -6.25
N SER A 98 -14.10 4.31 -7.21
CA SER A 98 -14.14 5.37 -8.23
C SER A 98 -14.43 6.75 -7.64
N LYS A 99 -15.19 6.80 -6.53
CA LYS A 99 -15.48 8.04 -5.80
C LYS A 99 -14.47 8.25 -4.69
N LYS A 100 -13.89 9.45 -4.67
CA LYS A 100 -13.04 9.94 -3.58
C LYS A 100 -13.91 10.43 -2.40
N THR A 101 -13.30 10.57 -1.23
CA THR A 101 -13.95 11.22 -0.09
C THR A 101 -14.19 12.73 -0.36
N PRO A 102 -15.02 13.43 0.43
CA PRO A 102 -15.19 14.88 0.29
C PRO A 102 -13.87 15.67 0.39
N GLU A 103 -12.92 15.17 1.18
CA GLU A 103 -11.56 15.74 1.29
C GLU A 103 -10.64 15.40 0.10
N GLY A 104 -11.12 14.61 -0.87
CA GLY A 104 -10.37 14.21 -2.06
C GLY A 104 -9.49 12.97 -1.87
N TYR A 105 -9.68 12.19 -0.79
CA TYR A 105 -8.87 10.99 -0.54
C TYR A 105 -9.33 9.80 -1.38
N VAL A 106 -8.37 8.99 -1.82
CA VAL A 106 -8.64 7.70 -2.46
C VAL A 106 -9.07 6.70 -1.40
N VAL A 107 -10.15 5.95 -1.67
CA VAL A 107 -10.63 4.89 -0.78
C VAL A 107 -10.16 3.55 -1.30
N PHE A 108 -9.26 2.89 -0.57
CA PHE A 108 -8.87 1.51 -0.83
C PHE A 108 -9.83 0.58 -0.07
N PHE A 109 -10.54 -0.26 -0.80
CA PHE A 109 -11.55 -1.17 -0.27
C PHE A 109 -11.02 -2.60 -0.22
N PHE A 110 -11.25 -3.25 0.91
CA PHE A 110 -11.00 -4.67 1.14
C PHE A 110 -12.29 -5.37 1.58
N LYS A 111 -12.58 -6.53 1.00
CA LYS A 111 -13.65 -7.44 1.43
C LYS A 111 -13.31 -8.89 1.17
N LEU A 112 -13.72 -9.80 2.06
CA LEU A 112 -13.70 -11.25 1.80
C LEU A 112 -14.85 -11.61 0.84
N LEU A 113 -14.52 -12.27 -0.27
CA LEU A 113 -15.49 -12.83 -1.23
C LEU A 113 -15.72 -14.32 -0.95
N ASP A 114 -14.65 -15.04 -0.60
CA ASP A 114 -14.72 -16.41 -0.12
C ASP A 114 -14.49 -16.43 1.39
N THR A 115 -15.49 -16.91 2.13
CA THR A 115 -15.47 -16.97 3.60
C THR A 115 -14.99 -18.32 4.12
N ASN A 116 -14.51 -19.22 3.26
CA ASN A 116 -13.88 -20.47 3.66
C ASN A 116 -12.43 -20.20 4.13
N PRO A 117 -12.10 -20.38 5.42
CA PRO A 117 -10.77 -20.10 5.93
C PRO A 117 -9.67 -20.90 5.23
N SER A 118 -9.94 -22.10 4.73
CA SER A 118 -8.93 -22.93 4.06
C SER A 118 -8.40 -22.32 2.76
N ASN A 119 -9.16 -21.43 2.13
CA ASN A 119 -8.75 -20.73 0.92
C ASN A 119 -8.05 -19.40 1.21
N PHE A 120 -8.11 -18.93 2.45
CA PHE A 120 -7.53 -17.66 2.88
C PHE A 120 -6.02 -17.77 3.04
N ASN A 121 -5.30 -16.86 2.38
CA ASN A 121 -3.87 -16.69 2.54
C ASN A 121 -3.53 -15.21 2.68
N PHE A 122 -3.14 -14.81 3.89
CA PHE A 122 -2.87 -13.41 4.24
C PHE A 122 -1.78 -12.78 3.36
N GLU A 123 -0.67 -13.47 3.14
CA GLU A 123 0.45 -12.94 2.37
C GLU A 123 0.12 -12.77 0.89
N ASN A 124 -0.66 -13.69 0.32
CA ASN A 124 -1.19 -13.57 -1.05
C ASN A 124 -2.09 -12.34 -1.18
N ILE A 125 -2.93 -12.08 -0.19
CA ILE A 125 -3.82 -10.92 -0.15
C ILE A 125 -3.02 -9.63 -0.07
N ILE A 126 -2.01 -9.54 0.81
CA ILE A 126 -1.14 -8.36 0.91
C ILE A 126 -0.37 -8.13 -0.40
N ARG A 127 0.15 -9.19 -1.02
CA ARG A 127 0.81 -9.14 -2.33
C ARG A 127 -0.10 -8.52 -3.39
N PHE A 128 -1.32 -9.03 -3.48
CA PHE A 128 -2.31 -8.56 -4.45
C PHE A 128 -2.75 -7.12 -4.16
N ALA A 129 -3.03 -6.77 -2.90
CA ALA A 129 -3.40 -5.42 -2.50
C ALA A 129 -2.30 -4.40 -2.84
N ASP A 130 -1.03 -4.76 -2.63
CA ASP A 130 0.11 -3.94 -3.01
C ASP A 130 0.23 -3.75 -4.54
N MET A 131 -0.06 -4.79 -5.33
CA MET A 131 -0.10 -4.69 -6.79
C MET A 131 -1.18 -3.71 -7.24
N VAL A 132 -2.39 -3.81 -6.67
CA VAL A 132 -3.49 -2.89 -6.96
C VAL A 132 -3.14 -1.45 -6.58
N ASN A 133 -2.58 -1.23 -5.39
CA ASN A 133 -2.15 0.11 -4.97
C ASN A 133 -1.02 0.66 -5.84
N THR A 134 -0.09 -0.19 -6.30
CA THR A 134 0.97 0.22 -7.22
C THR A 134 0.40 0.66 -8.55
N LEU A 135 -0.50 -0.15 -9.14
CA LEU A 135 -1.14 0.15 -10.40
C LEU A 135 -1.93 1.46 -10.33
N GLU A 136 -2.71 1.67 -9.26
CA GLU A 136 -3.47 2.91 -9.08
C GLU A 136 -2.56 4.14 -9.08
N ARG A 137 -1.43 4.14 -8.36
CA ARG A 137 -0.50 5.28 -8.38
C ARG A 137 0.08 5.54 -9.76
N PHE A 138 0.36 4.49 -10.52
CA PHE A 138 0.90 4.63 -11.87
C PHE A 138 -0.13 5.15 -12.86
N GLN A 139 -1.42 4.87 -12.68
CA GLN A 139 -2.50 5.34 -13.57
C GLN A 139 -3.06 6.71 -13.16
N CYS A 140 -3.17 6.96 -11.85
CA CYS A 140 -3.87 8.12 -11.28
C CYS A 140 -2.93 9.16 -10.63
N GLY A 141 -1.67 8.81 -10.43
CA GLY A 141 -0.69 9.64 -9.73
C GLY A 141 -0.86 9.66 -8.23
N ILE A 142 -0.24 10.65 -7.59
CA ILE A 142 -0.17 10.74 -6.13
C ILE A 142 -1.45 11.35 -5.56
N SER A 143 -2.14 10.62 -4.70
CA SER A 143 -3.31 11.11 -3.96
C SER A 143 -2.90 11.91 -2.72
N THR A 144 -3.65 12.97 -2.40
CA THR A 144 -3.47 13.81 -1.20
C THR A 144 -3.64 13.02 0.11
N GLY A 145 -4.32 11.87 0.05
CA GLY A 145 -4.50 10.96 1.16
C GLY A 145 -5.22 9.67 0.76
N HIS A 146 -5.15 8.68 1.64
CA HIS A 146 -5.81 7.39 1.49
C HIS A 146 -6.68 7.09 2.69
N VAL A 147 -7.82 6.47 2.43
CA VAL A 147 -8.69 5.86 3.44
C VAL A 147 -8.73 4.36 3.18
N LEU A 148 -8.44 3.57 4.20
CA LEU A 148 -8.56 2.13 4.14
C LEU A 148 -9.94 1.73 4.66
N LEU A 149 -10.74 1.06 3.82
CA LEU A 149 -12.08 0.61 4.14
C LEU A 149 -12.10 -0.92 4.15
N LEU A 150 -12.27 -1.50 5.34
CA LEU A 150 -12.25 -2.95 5.57
C LEU A 150 -13.66 -3.44 5.87
N ASP A 151 -14.28 -4.18 4.96
CA ASP A 151 -15.49 -4.95 5.24
C ASP A 151 -15.10 -6.38 5.65
N LEU A 152 -15.29 -6.69 6.93
CA LEU A 152 -14.90 -7.96 7.53
C LEU A 152 -16.06 -8.94 7.67
N ALA A 153 -17.16 -8.74 6.94
CA ALA A 153 -18.24 -9.71 6.87
C ALA A 153 -17.69 -11.08 6.43
N GLY A 154 -18.03 -12.13 7.19
CA GLY A 154 -17.54 -13.49 6.94
C GLY A 154 -16.17 -13.82 7.52
N LEU A 155 -15.48 -12.86 8.13
CA LEU A 155 -14.27 -13.14 8.90
C LEU A 155 -14.60 -14.06 10.09
N SER A 156 -13.72 -15.01 10.36
CA SER A 156 -13.90 -16.00 11.43
C SER A 156 -12.57 -16.27 12.13
N LEU A 157 -12.61 -16.97 13.28
CA LEU A 157 -11.40 -17.39 14.00
C LEU A 157 -10.46 -18.23 13.13
N GLY A 158 -11.00 -19.02 12.19
CA GLY A 158 -10.20 -19.79 11.25
C GLY A 158 -9.35 -18.93 10.31
N HIS A 159 -9.83 -17.74 9.95
CA HIS A 159 -9.06 -16.78 9.16
C HIS A 159 -7.95 -16.16 10.01
N ILE A 160 -8.29 -15.74 11.24
CA ILE A 160 -7.34 -15.14 12.17
C ILE A 160 -6.20 -16.10 12.51
N ALA A 161 -6.50 -17.38 12.75
CA ALA A 161 -5.50 -18.41 13.02
C ALA A 161 -4.53 -18.65 11.85
N ARG A 162 -4.89 -18.24 10.62
CA ARG A 162 -4.05 -18.32 9.42
C ARG A 162 -3.23 -17.05 9.18
N VAL A 163 -3.43 -16.00 9.99
CA VAL A 163 -2.58 -14.82 9.98
C VAL A 163 -1.38 -15.09 10.88
N GLY A 164 -0.22 -15.31 10.27
CA GLY A 164 1.04 -15.46 11.01
C GLY A 164 1.38 -14.18 11.79
N PRO A 165 1.76 -14.25 13.08
CA PRO A 165 2.11 -13.05 13.86
C PRO A 165 3.28 -12.24 13.25
N LEU A 166 4.27 -12.93 12.69
CA LEU A 166 5.39 -12.27 11.99
C LEU A 166 4.91 -11.55 10.74
N SER A 167 4.12 -12.21 9.89
CA SER A 167 3.56 -11.62 8.67
C SER A 167 2.68 -10.41 8.98
N LEU A 168 1.87 -10.48 10.05
CA LEU A 168 1.07 -9.36 10.53
C LEU A 168 1.95 -8.19 11.00
N LYS A 169 2.98 -8.45 11.81
CA LYS A 169 3.93 -7.43 12.27
C LYS A 169 4.63 -6.75 11.09
N THR A 170 5.11 -7.54 10.12
CA THR A 170 5.74 -7.02 8.90
C THR A 170 4.76 -6.16 8.09
N PHE A 171 3.51 -6.59 7.95
CA PHE A 171 2.49 -5.80 7.25
C PHE A 171 2.17 -4.49 7.98
N LEU A 172 2.03 -4.50 9.31
CA LEU A 172 1.76 -3.29 10.09
C LEU A 172 2.92 -2.30 10.00
N PHE A 173 4.17 -2.78 10.12
CA PHE A 173 5.35 -1.95 9.90
C PHE A 173 5.37 -1.38 8.48
N TYR A 174 5.09 -2.19 7.46
CA TYR A 174 5.00 -1.71 6.09
C TYR A 174 3.97 -0.59 5.94
N LEU A 175 2.75 -0.81 6.46
CA LEU A 175 1.64 0.13 6.36
C LEU A 175 1.92 1.46 7.06
N GLN A 176 2.66 1.44 8.18
CA GLN A 176 2.93 2.61 9.02
C GLN A 176 4.19 3.37 8.59
N GLU A 177 5.29 2.66 8.33
CA GLU A 177 6.62 3.27 8.21
C GLU A 177 7.16 3.31 6.78
N ALA A 178 6.65 2.46 5.89
CA ALA A 178 7.31 2.16 4.61
C ALA A 178 6.45 2.45 3.37
N LEU A 179 5.13 2.29 3.45
CA LEU A 179 4.22 2.50 2.33
C LEU A 179 4.17 4.00 1.98
N PRO A 180 4.55 4.42 0.73
CA PRO A 180 4.63 5.83 0.37
C PRO A 180 3.24 6.42 0.05
N VAL A 181 2.37 6.44 1.06
CA VAL A 181 1.05 7.05 1.02
C VAL A 181 0.78 7.80 2.32
N ARG A 182 -0.11 8.78 2.28
CA ARG A 182 -0.65 9.40 3.50
C ARG A 182 -1.91 8.66 3.94
N LEU A 183 -1.79 7.67 4.82
CA LEU A 183 -2.95 6.99 5.40
C LEU A 183 -3.67 7.95 6.37
N LYS A 184 -4.92 8.30 6.06
CA LYS A 184 -5.70 9.30 6.81
C LYS A 184 -6.67 8.67 7.79
N LYS A 185 -7.35 7.59 7.39
CA LYS A 185 -8.36 6.91 8.19
C LYS A 185 -8.35 5.41 7.86
N ILE A 186 -8.63 4.58 8.86
CA ILE A 186 -8.98 3.18 8.68
C ILE A 186 -10.41 3.02 9.19
N HIS A 187 -11.32 2.60 8.33
CA HIS A 187 -12.68 2.26 8.70
C HIS A 187 -12.87 0.75 8.63
N VAL A 188 -13.40 0.18 9.70
CA VAL A 188 -13.66 -1.26 9.80
C VAL A 188 -15.16 -1.47 9.99
N TYR A 189 -15.75 -2.28 9.12
CA TYR A 189 -17.16 -2.65 9.12
C TYR A 189 -17.30 -4.16 9.32
N ASN A 190 -18.44 -4.58 9.88
CA ASN A 190 -18.79 -5.99 10.06
C ASN A 190 -17.74 -6.84 10.79
N ALA A 191 -16.93 -6.21 11.65
CA ALA A 191 -15.90 -6.91 12.43
C ALA A 191 -16.47 -7.79 13.55
N GLY A 192 -17.76 -7.64 13.90
CA GLY A 192 -18.44 -8.44 14.91
C GLY A 192 -17.68 -8.47 16.23
N GLN A 193 -17.39 -9.67 16.71
CA GLN A 193 -16.63 -9.89 17.95
C GLN A 193 -15.13 -9.55 17.86
N PHE A 194 -14.58 -9.34 16.66
CA PHE A 194 -13.15 -9.13 16.45
C PHE A 194 -12.72 -7.65 16.51
N VAL A 195 -13.66 -6.72 16.70
CA VAL A 195 -13.37 -5.27 16.77
C VAL A 195 -12.25 -4.97 17.77
N ASN A 196 -12.32 -5.51 18.99
CA ASN A 196 -11.34 -5.22 20.03
C ASN A 196 -9.95 -5.77 19.68
N THR A 197 -9.88 -6.98 19.12
CA THR A 197 -8.63 -7.57 18.65
C THR A 197 -7.98 -6.71 17.58
N LEU A 198 -8.76 -6.26 16.58
CA LEU A 198 -8.28 -5.40 15.50
C LEU A 198 -7.84 -4.03 16.00
N MET A 199 -8.61 -3.41 16.89
CA MET A 199 -8.25 -2.12 17.50
C MET A 199 -6.94 -2.20 18.28
N ASN A 200 -6.66 -3.32 18.97
CA ASN A 200 -5.40 -3.50 19.69
C ASN A 200 -4.20 -3.73 18.76
N LEU A 201 -4.42 -4.25 17.54
CA LEU A 201 -3.37 -4.41 16.53
C LEU A 201 -3.02 -3.09 15.81
N VAL A 202 -3.96 -2.15 15.77
CA VAL A 202 -3.80 -0.85 15.08
C VAL A 202 -3.31 0.25 16.03
N LYS A 203 -3.44 0.05 17.36
CA LYS A 203 -2.84 0.95 18.35
C LYS A 203 -1.29 0.85 18.25
N PRO A 204 -0.58 1.99 18.28
CA PRO A 204 0.88 2.02 18.38
C PRO A 204 1.41 1.19 19.55
#